data_AF-A0A851M6N3-F1
#
_entry.id   AF-A0A851M6N3-F1
#
_cell.length_a   1.000
_cell.length_b   1.000
_cell.length_c   1.000
_cell.angle_alpha   90.00
_cell.angle_beta   90.00
_cell.angle_gamma   90.00
#
_symmetry.space_group_name_H-M   'P 1'
#
loop_
_entity.id
_entity.type
_entity.pdbx_description
1 polymer ?
#
loop_
_entity_poly.entity_id
_entity_poly.type
_entity_poly.pdbx_seq_one_letter_code
_entity_poly.pdbx_strand_id
1 'polypeptide(L)'
;QDTWMFPNILLLHPEAARAILEYRIRTLEGAFRNAREQGCEGAKFPWESAATGREVCPEEIYGAQEIHVTGDVLVAFEQYYRTTGDQQLFREDGGWELVRAVAQYWCSRMVWSQEEQCYHIRGTLVGKEGRSRAAVPGTKRCSSFLRSLNFAADVARDFSIPVPERWVDCAKKVKVPFDAEQQYHPEYDGYSPGEPVKQADVVLLGFPLMHPMSPEVRRNDLEMYEPVTEPAGPAMTWSMFAVGWLELKEVQRAQSQLNKCFNNITEPFKIWVENSDGTGAVNFLTGMGGFLQAVLFGYTGFRITRTSLRFDPAFPDDIDRLKVSGVSYFGNKLKFTITKEEIRIRVTESPPGAPRSPLEAVLAQSGQRFPLREG
;
A
#
# COMPACT_ATOMS: atom_id res chain seq x y z
N GLN A 1 -10.48 2.08 -1.14
CA GLN A 1 -10.14 2.81 -2.38
C GLN A 1 -8.62 2.81 -2.63
N ASP A 2 -7.86 3.46 -1.74
CA ASP A 2 -6.45 3.83 -1.96
C ASP A 2 -5.47 2.65 -1.83
N THR A 3 -5.78 1.64 -1.01
CA THR A 3 -4.93 0.43 -0.88
C THR A 3 -5.26 -0.63 -1.94
N TRP A 4 -6.54 -0.89 -2.18
CA TRP A 4 -7.00 -2.09 -2.88
C TRP A 4 -7.29 -1.89 -4.38
N MET A 5 -7.80 -0.72 -4.76
CA MET A 5 -8.14 -0.43 -6.16
C MET A 5 -7.03 0.36 -6.85
N PHE A 6 -6.51 1.36 -6.14
CA PHE A 6 -5.61 2.36 -6.69
C PHE A 6 -4.36 1.80 -7.36
N PRO A 7 -3.61 0.81 -6.82
CA PRO A 7 -2.37 0.37 -7.45
C PRO A 7 -2.56 -0.17 -8.87
N ASN A 8 -3.62 -0.96 -9.09
CA ASN A 8 -3.94 -1.49 -10.41
C ASN A 8 -4.33 -0.36 -11.38
N ILE A 9 -5.18 0.56 -10.91
CA ILE A 9 -5.64 1.70 -11.70
C ILE A 9 -4.44 2.60 -12.07
N LEU A 10 -3.54 2.88 -11.14
CA LEU A 10 -2.37 3.71 -11.37
C LEU A 10 -1.49 3.18 -12.50
N LEU A 11 -1.15 1.89 -12.47
CA LEU A 11 -0.26 1.33 -13.47
C LEU A 11 -0.89 1.27 -14.87
N LEU A 12 -2.22 1.13 -15.00
CA LEU A 12 -2.86 0.95 -16.30
C LEU A 12 -3.51 2.25 -16.83
N HIS A 13 -4.05 3.06 -15.91
CA HIS A 13 -4.92 4.22 -16.12
C HIS A 13 -4.56 5.38 -15.16
N PRO A 14 -3.34 5.97 -15.28
CA PRO A 14 -2.89 7.05 -14.39
C PRO A 14 -3.81 8.27 -14.39
N GLU A 15 -4.55 8.53 -15.47
CA GLU A 15 -5.57 9.58 -15.54
C GLU A 15 -6.73 9.34 -14.57
N ALA A 16 -7.20 8.10 -14.46
CA ALA A 16 -8.23 7.72 -13.50
C ALA A 16 -7.68 7.71 -12.07
N ALA A 17 -6.42 7.32 -11.88
CA ALA A 17 -5.74 7.43 -10.60
C ALA A 17 -5.62 8.89 -10.14
N ARG A 18 -5.34 9.83 -11.05
CA ARG A 18 -5.32 11.27 -10.75
C ARG A 18 -6.67 11.74 -10.20
N ALA A 19 -7.76 11.37 -10.85
CA ALA A 19 -9.11 11.73 -10.40
C ALA A 19 -9.44 11.20 -8.99
N ILE A 20 -8.93 10.01 -8.64
CA ILE A 20 -9.06 9.46 -7.27
C ILE A 20 -8.31 10.34 -6.26
N LEU A 21 -7.11 10.83 -6.60
CA LEU A 21 -6.34 11.71 -5.73
C LEU A 21 -6.95 13.11 -5.63
N GLU A 22 -7.46 13.66 -6.73
CA GLU A 22 -8.18 14.94 -6.74
C GLU A 22 -9.41 14.93 -5.83
N TYR A 23 -10.11 13.79 -5.72
CA TYR A 23 -11.17 13.63 -4.73
C TYR A 23 -10.65 13.87 -3.30
N ARG A 24 -9.47 13.31 -2.95
CA ARG A 24 -8.85 13.49 -1.62
C ARG A 24 -8.41 14.94 -1.41
N ILE A 25 -7.91 15.61 -2.44
CA ILE A 25 -7.56 17.03 -2.36
C ILE A 25 -8.81 17.90 -2.13
N ARG A 26 -9.86 17.69 -2.93
CA ARG A 26 -11.12 18.45 -2.81
C ARG A 26 -11.81 18.28 -1.44
N THR A 27 -11.56 17.16 -0.78
CA THR A 27 -12.12 16.82 0.54
C THR A 27 -11.19 17.13 1.72
N LEU A 28 -10.05 17.79 1.47
CA LEU A 28 -9.02 18.08 2.48
C LEU A 28 -9.54 18.95 3.64
N GLU A 29 -10.44 19.90 3.37
CA GLU A 29 -11.12 20.70 4.41
C GLU A 29 -11.87 19.84 5.44
N GLY A 30 -12.54 18.77 4.98
CA GLY A 30 -13.18 17.81 5.87
C GLY A 30 -12.15 17.07 6.73
N ALA A 31 -11.02 16.67 6.14
CA ALA A 31 -9.94 16.00 6.85
C ALA A 31 -9.26 16.89 7.92
N PHE A 32 -9.14 18.21 7.67
CA PHE A 32 -8.70 19.16 8.69
C PHE A 32 -9.67 19.22 9.88
N ARG A 33 -10.98 19.22 9.63
CA ARG A 33 -11.99 19.22 10.70
C ARG A 33 -11.93 17.94 11.53
N ASN A 34 -11.83 16.79 10.88
CA ASN A 34 -11.74 15.49 11.56
C ASN A 34 -10.49 15.41 12.48
N ALA A 35 -9.36 16.01 12.07
CA ALA A 35 -8.16 16.07 12.91
C ALA A 35 -8.38 16.98 14.14
N ARG A 36 -8.98 18.16 13.95
CA ARG A 36 -9.29 19.10 15.04
C ARG A 36 -10.28 18.53 16.05
N GLU A 37 -11.27 17.77 15.59
CA GLU A 37 -12.22 17.05 16.46
C GLU A 37 -11.52 16.03 17.38
N GLN A 38 -10.33 15.54 16.99
CA GLN A 38 -9.46 14.70 17.83
C GLN A 38 -8.38 15.49 18.60
N GLY A 39 -8.43 16.82 18.60
CA GLY A 39 -7.40 17.67 19.21
C GLY A 39 -6.03 17.59 18.52
N CYS A 40 -5.99 17.12 17.27
CA CYS A 40 -4.78 16.98 16.46
C CYS A 40 -4.66 18.12 15.44
N GLU A 41 -3.43 18.36 14.97
CA GLU A 41 -3.14 19.25 13.85
C GLU A 41 -3.17 18.49 12.51
N GLY A 42 -3.00 19.20 11.39
CA GLY A 42 -2.93 18.56 10.08
C GLY A 42 -4.24 17.94 9.62
N ALA A 43 -4.16 16.97 8.70
CA ALA A 43 -5.31 16.35 8.08
C ALA A 43 -5.45 14.86 8.45
N LYS A 44 -6.64 14.48 8.91
CA LYS A 44 -7.07 13.10 9.16
C LYS A 44 -8.19 12.75 8.20
N PHE A 45 -7.93 11.85 7.26
CA PHE A 45 -8.99 11.35 6.38
C PHE A 45 -9.98 10.47 7.16
N PRO A 46 -11.28 10.55 6.84
CA PRO A 46 -12.29 9.77 7.55
C PRO A 46 -12.26 8.30 7.14
N TRP A 47 -12.82 7.44 8.00
CA TRP A 47 -13.03 6.02 7.71
C TRP A 47 -13.99 5.84 6.54
N GLU A 48 -15.18 6.46 6.65
CA GLU A 48 -16.11 6.58 5.54
C GLU A 48 -16.19 8.03 5.09
N SER A 49 -16.04 8.25 3.78
CA SER A 49 -15.96 9.58 3.20
C SER A 49 -17.06 9.77 2.15
N ALA A 50 -17.76 10.90 2.24
CA ALA A 50 -18.77 11.31 1.25
C ALA A 50 -18.37 12.63 0.56
N ALA A 51 -19.33 13.51 0.27
CA ALA A 51 -19.13 14.73 -0.51
C ALA A 51 -18.22 15.78 0.17
N THR A 52 -18.20 15.85 1.51
CA THR A 52 -17.53 16.93 2.26
C THR A 52 -16.18 16.54 2.83
N GLY A 53 -15.80 15.25 2.81
CA GLY A 53 -14.61 14.74 3.48
C GLY A 53 -14.70 14.63 5.01
N ARG A 54 -15.86 14.96 5.60
CA ARG A 54 -16.11 14.71 7.03
C ARG A 54 -16.34 13.22 7.27
N GLU A 55 -16.05 12.79 8.49
CA GLU A 55 -16.42 11.45 8.95
C GLU A 55 -17.93 11.25 8.82
N VAL A 56 -18.31 10.19 8.12
CA VAL A 56 -19.72 9.77 8.00
C VAL A 56 -19.94 8.33 8.42
N CYS A 57 -18.90 7.64 8.92
CA CYS A 57 -19.05 6.29 9.43
C CYS A 57 -20.06 6.27 10.60
N PRO A 58 -21.13 5.46 10.53
CA PRO A 58 -22.11 5.38 11.60
C PRO A 58 -21.52 4.89 12.92
N GLU A 59 -20.49 4.05 12.86
CA GLU A 59 -19.81 3.51 14.03
C GLU A 59 -18.61 4.40 14.39
N GLU A 60 -18.78 5.22 15.43
CA GLU A 60 -17.78 6.19 15.88
C GLU A 60 -16.41 5.57 16.19
N ILE A 61 -16.39 4.30 16.63
CA ILE A 61 -15.15 3.62 16.99
C ILE A 61 -14.19 3.47 15.79
N TYR A 62 -14.70 3.21 14.58
CA TYR A 62 -13.86 3.07 13.38
C TYR A 62 -13.30 4.42 12.97
N GLY A 63 -14.17 5.43 12.88
CA GLY A 63 -13.73 6.80 12.60
C GLY A 63 -12.72 7.31 13.62
N ALA A 64 -12.89 6.98 14.90
CA ALA A 64 -11.99 7.42 15.96
C ALA A 64 -10.63 6.70 15.93
N GLN A 65 -10.62 5.38 15.73
CA GLN A 65 -9.47 4.52 16.04
C GLN A 65 -8.80 3.87 14.82
N GLU A 66 -9.49 3.71 13.69
CA GLU A 66 -8.93 3.15 12.44
C GLU A 66 -8.29 4.25 11.57
N ILE A 67 -7.37 4.98 12.20
CA ILE A 67 -6.72 6.16 11.61
C ILE A 67 -5.78 5.83 10.43
N HIS A 68 -5.52 4.54 10.17
CA HIS A 68 -4.59 4.09 9.14
C HIS A 68 -4.97 4.52 7.72
N VAL A 69 -6.25 4.81 7.47
CA VAL A 69 -6.75 5.34 6.18
C VAL A 69 -5.95 6.57 5.75
N THR A 70 -5.56 7.42 6.71
CA THR A 70 -4.75 8.60 6.43
C THR A 70 -3.37 8.23 5.86
N GLY A 71 -2.79 7.12 6.32
CA GLY A 71 -1.53 6.59 5.79
C GLY A 71 -1.71 5.93 4.43
N ASP A 72 -2.82 5.20 4.24
CA ASP A 72 -3.16 4.54 2.98
C ASP A 72 -3.36 5.56 1.84
N VAL A 73 -4.03 6.69 2.12
CA VAL A 73 -4.13 7.82 1.18
C VAL A 73 -2.74 8.29 0.78
N LEU A 74 -1.84 8.49 1.76
CA LEU A 74 -0.52 9.03 1.47
C LEU A 74 0.39 8.03 0.70
N VAL A 75 0.20 6.73 0.91
CA VAL A 75 0.84 5.68 0.09
C VAL A 75 0.37 5.77 -1.36
N ALA A 76 -0.92 6.03 -1.62
CA ALA A 76 -1.43 6.23 -2.98
C ALA A 76 -0.83 7.49 -3.65
N PHE A 77 -0.74 8.61 -2.92
CA PHE A 77 -0.04 9.80 -3.41
C PHE A 77 1.43 9.53 -3.72
N GLU A 78 2.14 8.80 -2.86
CA GLU A 78 3.53 8.43 -3.12
C GLU A 78 3.65 7.56 -4.37
N GLN A 79 2.85 6.51 -4.48
CA GLN A 79 2.87 5.62 -5.65
C GLN A 79 2.62 6.41 -6.93
N TYR A 80 1.65 7.33 -6.93
CA TYR A 80 1.37 8.22 -8.06
C TYR A 80 2.57 9.10 -8.41
N TYR A 81 3.10 9.84 -7.43
CA TYR A 81 4.25 10.74 -7.62
C TYR A 81 5.45 10.00 -8.22
N ARG A 82 5.78 8.81 -7.71
CA ARG A 82 6.89 7.98 -8.19
C ARG A 82 6.66 7.33 -9.55
N THR A 83 5.41 7.24 -9.99
CA THR A 83 5.03 6.61 -11.26
C THR A 83 4.88 7.63 -12.38
N THR A 84 4.31 8.81 -12.09
CA THR A 84 3.97 9.81 -13.11
C THR A 84 4.93 10.99 -13.13
N GLY A 85 5.51 11.34 -11.98
CA GLY A 85 6.28 12.57 -11.82
C GLY A 85 5.45 13.85 -11.97
N ASP A 86 4.12 13.77 -11.90
CA ASP A 86 3.17 14.87 -12.15
C ASP A 86 3.45 16.07 -11.23
N GLN A 87 4.16 17.07 -11.76
CA GLN A 87 4.50 18.27 -11.02
C GLN A 87 3.30 19.18 -10.80
N GLN A 88 2.33 19.19 -11.72
CA GLN A 88 1.16 20.06 -11.65
C GLN A 88 0.29 19.67 -10.45
N LEU A 89 -0.02 18.37 -10.31
CA LEU A 89 -0.83 17.88 -9.20
C LEU A 89 -0.24 18.25 -7.84
N PHE A 90 1.09 18.12 -7.70
CA PHE A 90 1.75 18.32 -6.41
C PHE A 90 2.09 19.78 -6.13
N ARG A 91 2.50 20.58 -7.13
CA ARG A 91 2.89 21.99 -6.90
C ARG A 91 1.71 22.94 -6.94
N GLU A 92 0.72 22.68 -7.78
CA GLU A 92 -0.33 23.65 -8.11
C GLU A 92 -1.72 23.19 -7.63
N ASP A 93 -2.06 21.92 -7.84
CA ASP A 93 -3.43 21.43 -7.59
C ASP A 93 -3.69 21.00 -6.14
N GLY A 94 -2.75 21.21 -5.20
CA GLY A 94 -2.94 20.91 -3.77
C GLY A 94 -2.36 19.59 -3.27
N GLY A 95 -1.67 18.82 -4.11
CA GLY A 95 -1.04 17.56 -3.69
C GLY A 95 0.00 17.76 -2.59
N TRP A 96 0.87 18.77 -2.67
CA TRP A 96 1.83 19.09 -1.61
C TRP A 96 1.15 19.52 -0.31
N GLU A 97 0.06 20.30 -0.38
CA GLU A 97 -0.68 20.74 0.80
C GLU A 97 -1.21 19.54 1.59
N LEU A 98 -1.80 18.57 0.88
CA LEU A 98 -2.28 17.31 1.46
C LEU A 98 -1.13 16.51 2.09
N VAL A 99 -0.03 16.30 1.36
CA VAL A 99 1.15 15.56 1.86
C VAL A 99 1.68 16.19 3.16
N ARG A 100 1.85 17.52 3.17
CA ARG A 100 2.29 18.27 4.33
C ARG A 100 1.31 18.16 5.50
N ALA A 101 0.01 18.29 5.23
CA ALA A 101 -1.04 18.22 6.25
C ALA A 101 -1.10 16.85 6.93
N VAL A 102 -0.94 15.76 6.17
CA VAL A 102 -0.89 14.41 6.74
C VAL A 102 0.37 14.20 7.59
N ALA A 103 1.53 14.68 7.14
CA ALA A 103 2.75 14.63 7.94
C ALA A 103 2.63 15.39 9.27
N GLN A 104 1.97 16.55 9.25
CA GLN A 104 1.63 17.32 10.46
C GLN A 104 0.71 16.54 11.40
N TYR A 105 -0.33 15.88 10.86
CA TYR A 105 -1.22 15.03 11.64
C TYR A 105 -0.44 13.95 12.40
N TRP A 106 0.42 13.20 11.71
CA TRP A 106 1.23 12.17 12.36
C TRP A 106 2.11 12.72 13.49
N CYS A 107 2.79 13.83 13.24
CA CYS A 107 3.63 14.46 14.26
C CYS A 107 2.83 14.94 15.48
N SER A 108 1.59 15.42 15.28
CA SER A 108 0.70 15.86 16.36
C SER A 108 0.07 14.70 17.14
N ARG A 109 -0.12 13.55 16.48
CA ARG A 109 -0.79 12.37 17.02
C ARG A 109 0.13 11.45 17.84
N MET A 110 1.43 11.52 17.57
CA MET A 110 2.47 10.73 18.24
C MET A 110 2.74 11.23 19.66
N VAL A 111 2.99 10.28 20.57
CA VAL A 111 3.33 10.54 21.97
C VAL A 111 4.71 9.98 22.26
N TRP A 112 5.60 10.79 22.82
CA TRP A 112 6.94 10.36 23.24
C TRP A 112 6.88 9.45 24.47
N SER A 113 7.53 8.29 24.40
CA SER A 113 7.78 7.40 25.54
C SER A 113 9.16 7.67 26.11
N GLN A 114 9.23 8.19 27.34
CA GLN A 114 10.52 8.40 28.02
C GLN A 114 11.19 7.08 28.40
N GLU A 115 10.42 6.04 28.66
CA GLU A 115 10.95 4.72 29.03
C GLU A 115 11.61 4.03 27.83
N GLU A 116 10.92 4.03 26.69
CA GLU A 116 11.39 3.32 25.48
C GLU A 116 12.18 4.21 24.51
N GLN A 117 12.31 5.51 24.80
CA GLN A 117 13.01 6.50 23.96
C GLN A 117 12.52 6.52 22.50
N CYS A 118 11.22 6.32 22.30
CA CYS A 118 10.58 6.27 20.99
C CYS A 118 9.17 6.89 21.01
N TYR A 119 8.62 7.19 19.84
CA TYR A 119 7.24 7.67 19.67
C TYR A 119 6.27 6.50 19.52
N HIS A 120 5.18 6.57 20.27
CA HIS A 120 4.07 5.63 20.23
C HIS A 120 2.83 6.32 19.64
N ILE A 121 1.92 5.52 19.12
CA ILE A 121 0.55 5.96 18.78
C ILE A 121 -0.41 5.09 19.60
N ARG A 122 -1.03 5.71 20.60
CA ARG A 122 -1.96 5.06 21.53
C ARG A 122 -3.41 5.24 21.07
N GLY A 123 -4.29 4.30 21.38
CA GLY A 123 -5.75 4.42 21.18
C GLY A 123 -6.22 4.18 19.76
N THR A 124 -5.81 3.05 19.17
CA THR A 124 -6.11 2.67 17.78
C THR A 124 -6.52 1.20 17.68
N LEU A 125 -7.55 0.88 16.87
CA LEU A 125 -8.09 -0.47 16.70
C LEU A 125 -7.18 -1.33 15.82
N VAL A 126 -6.72 -2.46 16.36
CA VAL A 126 -6.04 -3.53 15.60
C VAL A 126 -7.08 -4.61 15.32
N GLY A 127 -7.01 -5.28 14.17
CA GLY A 127 -8.05 -6.12 13.60
C GLY A 127 -8.82 -7.05 14.56
N LYS A 128 -9.90 -6.51 15.15
CA LYS A 128 -11.17 -7.18 15.52
C LYS A 128 -12.15 -6.11 16.00
N GLU A 129 -13.30 -6.01 15.33
CA GLU A 129 -14.48 -5.32 15.84
C GLU A 129 -14.94 -6.04 17.12
N GLY A 130 -14.66 -5.47 18.30
CA GLY A 130 -15.16 -5.96 19.59
C GLY A 130 -14.16 -6.53 20.59
N ARG A 131 -12.83 -6.48 20.34
CA ARG A 131 -11.82 -6.62 21.43
C ARG A 131 -10.88 -5.42 21.42
N SER A 132 -11.35 -4.30 21.96
CA SER A 132 -10.50 -3.11 22.16
C SER A 132 -9.42 -3.42 23.22
N ARG A 133 -8.20 -3.71 22.80
CA ARG A 133 -7.02 -3.40 23.63
C ARG A 133 -6.61 -1.98 23.30
N ALA A 134 -7.31 -1.03 23.92
CA ALA A 134 -6.97 0.37 23.84
C ALA A 134 -5.48 0.56 24.25
N ALA A 135 -4.74 1.34 23.47
CA ALA A 135 -3.38 1.84 23.76
C ALA A 135 -2.15 1.04 23.30
N VAL A 136 -2.24 0.23 22.24
CA VAL A 136 -1.09 -0.54 21.75
C VAL A 136 -0.65 -0.15 20.32
N PRO A 137 0.64 0.16 20.06
CA PRO A 137 1.16 0.38 18.71
C PRO A 137 0.89 -0.83 17.81
N GLY A 138 0.34 -0.59 16.62
CA GLY A 138 0.09 -1.64 15.62
C GLY A 138 1.04 -1.49 14.44
N THR A 139 1.57 -2.59 13.95
CA THR A 139 2.77 -2.61 13.10
C THR A 139 2.54 -2.07 11.71
N LYS A 140 1.49 -2.53 11.01
CA LYS A 140 1.09 -1.99 9.69
C LYS A 140 0.91 -0.48 9.75
N ARG A 141 0.27 0.00 10.82
CA ARG A 141 0.01 1.42 11.04
C ARG A 141 1.30 2.20 11.19
N CYS A 142 2.16 1.80 12.12
CA CYS A 142 3.44 2.47 12.37
C CYS A 142 4.32 2.52 11.12
N SER A 143 4.33 1.44 10.32
CA SER A 143 5.02 1.41 9.02
C SER A 143 4.42 2.40 8.01
N SER A 144 3.08 2.50 7.91
CA SER A 144 2.44 3.48 7.02
C SER A 144 2.75 4.94 7.41
N PHE A 145 2.94 5.22 8.70
CA PHE A 145 3.30 6.56 9.20
C PHE A 145 4.76 6.89 8.93
N LEU A 146 5.66 5.94 9.18
CA LEU A 146 7.07 6.04 8.81
C LEU A 146 7.20 6.39 7.33
N ARG A 147 6.48 5.64 6.48
CA ARG A 147 6.45 5.85 5.03
C ARG A 147 5.88 7.22 4.65
N SER A 148 4.80 7.64 5.31
CA SER A 148 4.19 8.98 5.15
C SER A 148 5.18 10.12 5.41
N LEU A 149 5.89 10.09 6.54
CA LEU A 149 6.86 11.13 6.92
C LEU A 149 8.07 11.16 5.98
N ASN A 150 8.57 9.99 5.59
CA ASN A 150 9.66 9.90 4.62
C ASN A 150 9.26 10.44 3.25
N PHE A 151 8.05 10.13 2.79
CA PHE A 151 7.54 10.67 1.52
C PHE A 151 7.38 12.19 1.57
N ALA A 152 6.81 12.74 2.65
CA ALA A 152 6.68 14.19 2.81
C ALA A 152 8.04 14.90 2.84
N ALA A 153 9.04 14.32 3.51
CA ALA A 153 10.41 14.82 3.49
C ALA A 153 11.05 14.76 2.10
N ASP A 154 10.75 13.73 1.30
CA ASP A 154 11.24 13.62 -0.06
C ASP A 154 10.61 14.66 -1.01
N VAL A 155 9.28 14.84 -0.97
CA VAL A 155 8.62 15.88 -1.79
C VAL A 155 9.12 17.28 -1.40
N ALA A 156 9.30 17.54 -0.11
CA ALA A 156 9.90 18.80 0.35
C ALA A 156 11.28 19.04 -0.27
N ARG A 157 12.17 18.03 -0.25
CA ARG A 157 13.50 18.12 -0.86
C ARG A 157 13.43 18.34 -2.37
N ASP A 158 12.58 17.57 -3.06
CA ASP A 158 12.37 17.70 -4.51
C ASP A 158 11.87 19.12 -4.87
N PHE A 159 11.12 19.76 -3.97
CA PHE A 159 10.58 21.11 -4.14
C PHE A 159 11.48 22.20 -3.56
N SER A 160 12.66 21.85 -3.03
CA SER A 160 13.59 22.77 -2.36
C SER A 160 12.94 23.52 -1.17
N ILE A 161 11.99 22.87 -0.50
CA ILE A 161 11.34 23.34 0.72
C ILE A 161 12.10 22.77 1.92
N PRO A 162 12.41 23.58 2.96
CA PRO A 162 13.04 23.07 4.18
C PRO A 162 12.22 21.93 4.81
N VAL A 163 12.87 20.80 5.07
CA VAL A 163 12.24 19.67 5.74
C VAL A 163 12.15 19.98 7.24
N PRO A 164 10.94 19.98 7.86
CA PRO A 164 10.82 20.17 9.30
C PRO A 164 11.58 19.07 10.08
N GLU A 165 12.43 19.48 11.02
CA GLU A 165 13.24 18.54 11.83
C GLU A 165 12.37 17.53 12.58
N ARG A 166 11.19 17.98 13.07
CA ARG A 166 10.21 17.13 13.75
C ARG A 166 9.77 15.95 12.89
N TRP A 167 9.62 16.10 11.58
CA TRP A 167 9.23 15.00 10.69
C TRP A 167 10.31 13.93 10.66
N VAL A 168 11.57 14.35 10.58
CA VAL A 168 12.73 13.46 10.55
C VAL A 168 12.92 12.76 11.91
N ASP A 169 12.76 13.49 13.02
CA ASP A 169 12.86 12.93 14.37
C ASP A 169 11.75 11.90 14.63
N CYS A 170 10.49 12.23 14.31
CA CYS A 170 9.38 11.30 14.43
C CYS A 170 9.56 10.05 13.56
N ALA A 171 9.99 10.20 12.30
CA ALA A 171 10.23 9.07 11.42
C ALA A 171 11.36 8.16 11.92
N LYS A 172 12.44 8.73 12.48
CA LYS A 172 13.57 7.93 13.00
C LYS A 172 13.25 7.17 14.29
N LYS A 173 12.30 7.68 15.08
CA LYS A 173 12.06 7.20 16.45
C LYS A 173 10.66 6.62 16.65
N VAL A 174 9.87 6.39 15.61
CA VAL A 174 8.56 5.72 15.77
C VAL A 174 8.77 4.23 16.08
N LYS A 175 8.03 3.71 17.07
CA LYS A 175 8.04 2.28 17.39
C LYS A 175 7.29 1.49 16.32
N VAL A 176 7.98 0.60 15.62
CA VAL A 176 7.38 -0.47 14.83
C VAL A 176 7.64 -1.76 15.60
N PRO A 177 6.61 -2.44 16.14
CA PRO A 177 6.81 -3.70 16.86
C PRO A 177 7.60 -4.72 16.02
N PHE A 178 8.63 -5.29 16.63
CA PHE A 178 9.49 -6.29 16.02
C PHE A 178 10.03 -7.21 17.13
N ASP A 179 9.90 -8.52 16.94
CA ASP A 179 10.45 -9.54 17.81
C ASP A 179 11.82 -9.95 17.27
N ALA A 180 12.89 -9.57 17.98
CA ALA A 180 14.26 -9.85 17.56
C ALA A 180 14.69 -11.31 17.81
N GLU A 181 13.99 -12.07 18.65
CA GLU A 181 14.33 -13.47 18.90
C GLU A 181 13.72 -14.37 17.82
N GLN A 182 12.45 -14.16 17.50
CA GLN A 182 11.71 -14.92 16.49
C GLN A 182 11.79 -14.31 15.09
N GLN A 183 12.38 -13.13 14.95
CA GLN A 183 12.59 -12.43 13.67
C GLN A 183 11.28 -12.26 12.88
N TYR A 184 10.23 -11.73 13.52
CA TYR A 184 8.95 -11.40 12.88
C TYR A 184 8.39 -10.10 13.46
N HIS A 185 7.38 -9.53 12.80
CA HIS A 185 6.66 -8.36 13.29
C HIS A 185 5.36 -8.77 13.99
N PRO A 186 5.24 -8.56 15.31
CA PRO A 186 3.98 -8.73 16.01
C PRO A 186 2.92 -7.76 15.45
N GLU A 187 1.65 -8.16 15.36
CA GLU A 187 0.56 -7.31 14.82
C GLU A 187 0.42 -6.02 15.61
N TYR A 188 0.63 -6.14 16.91
CA TYR A 188 0.69 -5.07 17.86
C TYR A 188 1.65 -5.40 19.01
N ASP A 189 2.07 -4.39 19.75
CA ASP A 189 2.97 -4.53 20.89
C ASP A 189 2.36 -5.44 22.00
N GLY A 190 3.00 -6.57 22.29
CA GLY A 190 2.44 -7.60 23.18
C GLY A 190 1.43 -8.57 22.53
N TYR A 191 1.36 -8.60 21.20
CA TYR A 191 0.67 -9.66 20.46
C TYR A 191 1.24 -11.04 20.86
N SER A 192 0.36 -12.00 21.09
CA SER A 192 0.74 -13.38 21.41
C SER A 192 0.58 -14.26 20.17
N PRO A 193 1.63 -14.95 19.70
CA PRO A 193 1.55 -15.92 18.61
C PRO A 193 0.39 -16.90 18.78
N GLY A 194 -0.39 -17.12 17.72
CA GLY A 194 -1.58 -17.97 17.76
C GLY A 194 -2.89 -17.21 17.98
N GLU A 195 -2.85 -15.91 18.34
CA GLU A 195 -4.07 -15.10 18.40
C GLU A 195 -4.69 -14.95 16.99
N PRO A 196 -5.99 -15.24 16.81
CA PRO A 196 -6.67 -15.13 15.52
C PRO A 196 -6.71 -13.70 14.98
N VAL A 197 -6.55 -13.56 13.66
CA VAL A 197 -6.55 -12.27 12.95
C VAL A 197 -7.69 -12.24 11.92
N LYS A 198 -8.44 -11.13 11.87
CA LYS A 198 -9.62 -11.00 10.97
C LYS A 198 -9.24 -10.97 9.48
N GLN A 199 -8.18 -10.25 9.14
CA GLN A 199 -7.80 -9.95 7.75
C GLN A 199 -6.32 -9.54 7.65
N ALA A 200 -5.84 -9.30 6.43
CA ALA A 200 -4.47 -8.85 6.20
C ALA A 200 -4.10 -7.57 6.99
N ASP A 201 -3.16 -7.68 7.93
CA ASP A 201 -2.53 -6.56 8.66
C ASP A 201 -1.01 -6.55 8.46
N VAL A 202 -0.25 -7.34 9.25
CA VAL A 202 1.22 -7.42 9.16
C VAL A 202 1.69 -7.84 7.76
N VAL A 203 0.93 -8.71 7.09
CA VAL A 203 1.28 -9.18 5.75
C VAL A 203 1.33 -8.06 4.71
N LEU A 204 0.68 -6.92 4.97
CA LEU A 204 0.74 -5.70 4.14
C LEU A 204 2.08 -4.94 4.27
N LEU A 205 2.92 -5.27 5.26
CA LEU A 205 4.25 -4.67 5.43
C LEU A 205 5.17 -4.96 4.25
N GLY A 206 5.07 -6.13 3.62
CA GLY A 206 5.67 -6.38 2.31
C GLY A 206 4.95 -5.56 1.26
N PHE A 207 4.46 -6.13 0.18
CA PHE A 207 3.52 -5.39 -0.65
C PHE A 207 2.17 -5.14 0.09
N PRO A 208 1.59 -3.91 0.03
CA PRO A 208 2.03 -2.74 -0.73
C PRO A 208 2.89 -1.73 0.04
N LEU A 209 3.11 -1.88 1.36
CA LEU A 209 3.82 -0.90 2.18
C LEU A 209 5.34 -0.86 1.98
N MET A 210 5.92 -1.94 1.47
CA MET A 210 7.35 -2.07 1.17
C MET A 210 8.24 -1.69 2.36
N HIS A 211 7.83 -2.09 3.57
CA HIS A 211 8.60 -1.94 4.78
C HIS A 211 9.93 -2.68 4.62
N PRO A 212 11.09 -2.04 4.90
CA PRO A 212 12.38 -2.71 4.80
C PRO A 212 12.47 -3.88 5.77
N MET A 213 12.68 -5.09 5.25
CA MET A 213 12.87 -6.31 6.04
C MET A 213 13.69 -7.33 5.25
N SER A 214 14.26 -8.33 5.93
CA SER A 214 14.93 -9.44 5.26
C SER A 214 13.91 -10.43 4.68
N PRO A 215 14.30 -11.26 3.67
CA PRO A 215 13.45 -12.34 3.18
C PRO A 215 13.07 -13.35 4.26
N GLU A 216 13.93 -13.55 5.26
CA GLU A 216 13.65 -14.41 6.43
C GLU A 216 12.52 -13.82 7.28
N VAL A 217 12.62 -12.54 7.66
CA VAL A 217 11.56 -11.85 8.41
C VAL A 217 10.26 -11.86 7.63
N ARG A 218 10.32 -11.61 6.31
CA ARG A 218 9.14 -11.66 5.44
C ARG A 218 8.49 -13.04 5.44
N ARG A 219 9.28 -14.12 5.42
CA ARG A 219 8.78 -15.49 5.52
C ARG A 219 8.12 -15.71 6.87
N ASN A 220 8.79 -15.34 7.96
CA ASN A 220 8.29 -15.54 9.31
C ASN A 220 6.96 -14.80 9.53
N ASP A 221 6.82 -13.56 9.03
CA ASP A 221 5.55 -12.82 9.05
C ASP A 221 4.42 -13.62 8.36
N LEU A 222 4.69 -14.16 7.16
CA LEU A 222 3.68 -14.92 6.42
C LEU A 222 3.33 -16.25 7.13
N GLU A 223 4.32 -16.98 7.66
CA GLU A 223 4.09 -18.25 8.36
C GLU A 223 3.39 -18.07 9.71
N MET A 224 3.65 -16.95 10.40
CA MET A 224 3.00 -16.58 11.65
C MET A 224 1.51 -16.31 11.45
N TYR A 225 1.16 -15.55 10.40
CA TYR A 225 -0.19 -15.02 10.23
C TYR A 225 -1.10 -15.87 9.33
N GLU A 226 -0.56 -16.64 8.38
CA GLU A 226 -1.36 -17.48 7.48
C GLU A 226 -2.30 -18.46 8.23
N PRO A 227 -1.84 -19.24 9.24
CA PRO A 227 -2.69 -20.24 9.91
C PRO A 227 -3.70 -19.65 10.91
N VAL A 228 -3.48 -18.41 11.38
CA VAL A 228 -4.35 -17.75 12.37
C VAL A 228 -5.30 -16.74 11.74
N THR A 229 -5.16 -16.48 10.44
CA THR A 229 -6.07 -15.61 9.70
C THR A 229 -7.41 -16.32 9.48
N GLU A 230 -8.51 -15.64 9.83
CA GLU A 230 -9.88 -16.16 9.69
C GLU A 230 -10.16 -16.65 8.25
N PRO A 231 -10.42 -17.95 8.04
CA PRO A 231 -10.76 -18.52 6.74
C PRO A 231 -11.92 -17.82 6.03
N ALA A 232 -12.96 -17.45 6.78
CA ALA A 232 -14.13 -16.74 6.28
C ALA A 232 -13.94 -15.21 6.28
N GLY A 233 -12.71 -14.72 6.46
CA GLY A 233 -12.40 -13.30 6.47
C GLY A 233 -12.54 -12.65 5.09
N PRO A 234 -12.45 -11.31 5.02
CA PRO A 234 -12.66 -10.56 3.78
C PRO A 234 -11.75 -10.99 2.61
N ALA A 235 -12.34 -11.12 1.42
CA ALA A 235 -11.77 -11.72 0.19
C ALA A 235 -10.37 -11.24 -0.23
N MET A 236 -9.97 -10.01 0.12
CA MET A 236 -8.68 -9.42 -0.28
C MET A 236 -7.48 -9.99 0.48
N THR A 237 -7.71 -10.66 1.61
CA THR A 237 -6.65 -11.13 2.51
C THR A 237 -5.76 -12.18 1.85
N TRP A 238 -6.36 -13.20 1.25
CA TRP A 238 -5.63 -14.30 0.60
C TRP A 238 -4.81 -13.83 -0.60
N SER A 239 -5.24 -12.75 -1.26
CA SER A 239 -4.46 -12.12 -2.32
C SER A 239 -3.14 -11.56 -1.82
N MET A 240 -3.10 -10.99 -0.61
CA MET A 240 -1.86 -10.43 -0.05
C MET A 240 -0.90 -11.51 0.42
N PHE A 241 -1.41 -12.63 0.95
CA PHE A 241 -0.57 -13.82 1.18
C PHE A 241 -0.01 -14.37 -0.15
N ALA A 242 -0.83 -14.44 -1.21
CA ALA A 242 -0.36 -14.86 -2.52
C ALA A 242 0.78 -13.97 -3.03
N VAL A 243 0.63 -12.64 -2.94
CA VAL A 243 1.71 -11.70 -3.29
C VAL A 243 2.95 -11.93 -2.43
N GLY A 244 2.80 -12.09 -1.11
CA GLY A 244 3.92 -12.33 -0.19
C GLY A 244 4.69 -13.62 -0.50
N TRP A 245 4.00 -14.70 -0.80
CA TRP A 245 4.66 -15.95 -1.20
C TRP A 245 5.37 -15.83 -2.56
N LEU A 246 4.80 -15.08 -3.51
CA LEU A 246 5.45 -14.79 -4.79
C LEU A 246 6.72 -13.93 -4.62
N GLU A 247 6.74 -12.99 -3.67
CA GLU A 247 7.95 -12.23 -3.31
C GLU A 247 9.10 -13.15 -2.88
N LEU A 248 8.77 -14.25 -2.20
CA LEU A 248 9.72 -15.26 -1.73
C LEU A 248 9.97 -16.41 -2.71
N LYS A 249 9.40 -16.31 -3.92
CA LYS A 249 9.47 -17.36 -4.96
C LYS A 249 8.84 -18.70 -4.55
N GLU A 250 7.96 -18.69 -3.54
CA GLU A 250 7.18 -19.85 -3.06
C GLU A 250 5.89 -20.01 -3.88
N VAL A 251 6.05 -20.30 -5.16
CA VAL A 251 4.96 -20.24 -6.14
C VAL A 251 3.79 -21.18 -5.79
N GLN A 252 4.06 -22.40 -5.32
CA GLN A 252 3.02 -23.36 -4.97
C GLN A 252 2.19 -22.90 -3.78
N ARG A 253 2.82 -22.33 -2.74
CA ARG A 253 2.11 -21.74 -1.60
C ARG A 253 1.26 -20.56 -2.05
N ALA A 254 1.80 -19.70 -2.92
CA ALA A 254 1.06 -18.58 -3.48
C ALA A 254 -0.19 -19.03 -4.25
N GLN A 255 -0.08 -20.09 -5.07
CA GLN A 255 -1.23 -20.63 -5.80
C GLN A 255 -2.32 -21.15 -4.86
N SER A 256 -1.95 -21.81 -3.77
CA SER A 256 -2.92 -22.23 -2.75
C SER A 256 -3.73 -21.04 -2.22
N GLN A 257 -3.08 -19.92 -1.93
CA GLN A 257 -3.78 -18.71 -1.45
C GLN A 257 -4.61 -18.05 -2.55
N LEU A 258 -4.09 -17.97 -3.78
CA LEU A 258 -4.84 -17.40 -4.90
C LEU A 258 -6.09 -18.22 -5.22
N ASN A 259 -6.00 -19.55 -5.14
CA ASN A 259 -7.13 -20.46 -5.32
C ASN A 259 -8.27 -20.19 -4.33
N LYS A 260 -7.95 -19.84 -3.07
CA LYS A 260 -8.96 -19.43 -2.08
C LYS A 260 -9.76 -18.21 -2.52
N CYS A 261 -9.14 -17.27 -3.26
CA CYS A 261 -9.81 -16.05 -3.72
C CYS A 261 -10.96 -16.35 -4.69
N PHE A 262 -10.92 -17.46 -5.44
CA PHE A 262 -11.99 -17.83 -6.36
C PHE A 262 -13.26 -18.31 -5.64
N ASN A 263 -13.17 -18.71 -4.36
CA ASN A 263 -14.35 -19.08 -3.57
C ASN A 263 -15.28 -17.90 -3.29
N ASN A 264 -14.77 -16.67 -3.44
CA ASN A 264 -15.54 -15.45 -3.32
C ASN A 264 -16.26 -15.07 -4.63
N ILE A 265 -16.19 -15.90 -5.68
CA ILE A 265 -16.87 -15.65 -6.96
C ILE A 265 -18.18 -16.44 -6.99
N THR A 266 -19.29 -15.72 -7.09
CA THR A 266 -20.64 -16.31 -7.13
C THR A 266 -21.21 -16.32 -8.55
N GLU A 267 -21.69 -17.48 -8.98
CA GLU A 267 -22.41 -17.69 -10.24
C GLU A 267 -23.82 -17.06 -10.23
N PRO A 268 -24.44 -16.80 -11.41
CA PRO A 268 -23.93 -17.03 -12.78
C PRO A 268 -23.14 -15.84 -13.34
N PHE A 269 -23.15 -14.70 -12.64
CA PHE A 269 -22.59 -13.44 -13.13
C PHE A 269 -21.14 -13.21 -12.71
N LYS A 270 -20.52 -14.19 -12.03
CA LYS A 270 -19.16 -14.09 -11.50
C LYS A 270 -18.97 -12.86 -10.60
N ILE A 271 -19.98 -12.59 -9.77
CA ILE A 271 -19.96 -11.47 -8.82
C ILE A 271 -19.00 -11.83 -7.67
N TRP A 272 -18.15 -10.88 -7.27
CA TRP A 272 -17.31 -11.04 -6.10
C TRP A 272 -18.09 -10.69 -4.83
N VAL A 273 -18.10 -11.59 -3.85
CA VAL A 273 -18.69 -11.40 -2.53
C VAL A 273 -17.59 -11.25 -1.47
N GLU A 274 -17.90 -10.56 -0.38
CA GLU A 274 -16.96 -10.28 0.70
C GLU A 274 -16.47 -11.55 1.39
N ASN A 275 -17.40 -12.42 1.79
CA ASN A 275 -17.10 -13.68 2.46
C ASN A 275 -17.38 -14.86 1.52
N SER A 276 -16.60 -15.93 1.64
CA SER A 276 -16.70 -17.10 0.73
C SER A 276 -17.99 -17.91 0.91
N ASP A 277 -18.73 -17.69 2.00
CA ASP A 277 -20.04 -18.30 2.25
C ASP A 277 -21.20 -17.55 1.58
N GLY A 278 -20.91 -16.46 0.85
CA GLY A 278 -21.91 -15.63 0.17
C GLY A 278 -22.47 -14.50 1.03
N THR A 279 -22.05 -14.38 2.30
CA THR A 279 -22.47 -13.29 3.19
C THR A 279 -21.61 -12.02 2.98
N GLY A 280 -22.03 -10.93 3.62
CA GLY A 280 -21.36 -9.63 3.53
C GLY A 280 -21.73 -8.85 2.27
N ALA A 281 -20.85 -7.95 1.85
CA ALA A 281 -21.08 -7.10 0.70
C ALA A 281 -21.09 -7.90 -0.62
N VAL A 282 -22.09 -7.64 -1.46
CA VAL A 282 -22.14 -8.05 -2.87
C VAL A 282 -21.42 -7.01 -3.74
N ASN A 283 -20.85 -7.42 -4.87
CA ASN A 283 -19.97 -6.57 -5.69
C ASN A 283 -18.81 -5.99 -4.86
N PHE A 284 -18.14 -6.86 -4.11
CA PHE A 284 -17.08 -6.50 -3.20
C PHE A 284 -15.82 -6.08 -3.97
N LEU A 285 -15.77 -4.80 -4.34
CA LEU A 285 -14.69 -4.21 -5.14
C LEU A 285 -13.32 -4.43 -4.51
N THR A 286 -13.23 -4.36 -3.18
CA THR A 286 -11.99 -4.59 -2.45
C THR A 286 -11.39 -5.98 -2.70
N GLY A 287 -12.23 -7.02 -2.76
CA GLY A 287 -11.83 -8.37 -3.13
C GLY A 287 -11.32 -8.44 -4.57
N MET A 288 -12.04 -7.83 -5.52
CA MET A 288 -11.63 -7.76 -6.92
C MET A 288 -10.28 -7.03 -7.08
N GLY A 289 -10.10 -5.92 -6.37
CA GLY A 289 -8.87 -5.13 -6.35
C GLY A 289 -7.69 -5.92 -5.78
N GLY A 290 -7.88 -6.60 -4.65
CA GLY A 290 -6.88 -7.50 -4.06
C GLY A 290 -6.46 -8.61 -5.03
N PHE A 291 -7.43 -9.30 -5.64
CA PHE A 291 -7.17 -10.35 -6.61
C PHE A 291 -6.35 -9.84 -7.82
N LEU A 292 -6.75 -8.70 -8.39
CA LEU A 292 -6.00 -8.07 -9.48
C LEU A 292 -4.58 -7.67 -9.04
N GLN A 293 -4.38 -7.29 -7.78
CA GLN A 293 -3.04 -7.03 -7.27
C GLN A 293 -2.19 -8.30 -7.18
N ALA A 294 -2.76 -9.44 -6.80
CA ALA A 294 -2.04 -10.72 -6.82
C ALA A 294 -1.59 -11.10 -8.24
N VAL A 295 -2.44 -10.86 -9.24
CA VAL A 295 -2.08 -11.11 -10.64
C VAL A 295 -1.04 -10.09 -11.14
N LEU A 296 -1.31 -8.80 -10.99
CA LEU A 296 -0.47 -7.75 -11.56
C LEU A 296 0.82 -7.57 -10.77
N PHE A 297 0.77 -7.37 -9.46
CA PHE A 297 1.95 -7.10 -8.62
C PHE A 297 2.58 -8.37 -8.05
N GLY A 298 1.82 -9.44 -7.87
CA GLY A 298 2.37 -10.74 -7.50
C GLY A 298 3.16 -11.35 -8.65
N TYR A 299 2.51 -11.72 -9.77
CA TYR A 299 3.19 -12.49 -10.83
C TYR A 299 4.29 -11.73 -11.56
N THR A 300 4.13 -10.43 -11.78
CA THR A 300 5.19 -9.62 -12.42
C THR A 300 6.27 -9.19 -11.43
N GLY A 301 5.98 -9.23 -10.12
CA GLY A 301 6.82 -8.63 -9.10
C GLY A 301 6.95 -7.11 -9.22
N PHE A 302 6.02 -6.40 -9.87
CA PHE A 302 6.12 -4.94 -10.01
C PHE A 302 6.21 -4.25 -8.65
N ARG A 303 7.19 -3.37 -8.45
CA ARG A 303 7.31 -2.55 -7.25
C ARG A 303 7.68 -1.12 -7.63
N ILE A 304 6.82 -0.19 -7.24
CA ILE A 304 7.08 1.25 -7.41
C ILE A 304 8.01 1.66 -6.26
N THR A 305 9.23 2.05 -6.60
CA THR A 305 10.25 2.52 -5.66
C THR A 305 10.52 4.01 -5.86
N ARG A 306 11.32 4.60 -4.97
CA ARG A 306 11.72 6.02 -5.08
C ARG A 306 12.34 6.38 -6.44
N THR A 307 13.07 5.45 -7.05
CA THR A 307 13.90 5.73 -8.23
C THR A 307 13.58 4.88 -9.46
N SER A 308 12.76 3.84 -9.33
CA SER A 308 12.48 2.90 -10.43
C SER A 308 11.14 2.17 -10.26
N LEU A 309 10.57 1.70 -11.38
CA LEU A 309 9.62 0.59 -11.40
C LEU A 309 10.42 -0.71 -11.48
N ARG A 310 10.55 -1.41 -10.35
CA ARG A 310 11.17 -2.75 -10.31
C ARG A 310 10.18 -3.80 -10.77
N PHE A 311 10.68 -4.90 -11.29
CA PHE A 311 9.94 -6.12 -11.57
C PHE A 311 10.83 -7.32 -11.29
N ASP A 312 10.25 -8.35 -10.71
CA ASP A 312 10.93 -9.59 -10.36
C ASP A 312 9.92 -10.74 -10.44
N PRO A 313 9.62 -11.22 -11.67
CA PRO A 313 8.49 -12.09 -11.90
C PRO A 313 8.61 -13.44 -11.19
N ALA A 314 7.47 -13.99 -10.80
CA ALA A 314 7.33 -15.33 -10.24
C ALA A 314 5.93 -15.84 -10.60
N PHE A 315 5.85 -16.96 -11.31
CA PHE A 315 4.55 -17.54 -11.68
C PHE A 315 4.68 -19.06 -11.86
N PRO A 316 3.55 -19.79 -11.80
CA PRO A 316 3.51 -21.23 -11.97
C PRO A 316 4.18 -21.75 -13.24
N ASP A 317 4.74 -22.96 -13.17
CA ASP A 317 5.46 -23.59 -14.27
C ASP A 317 4.59 -23.93 -15.48
N ASP A 318 3.27 -24.02 -15.30
CA ASP A 318 2.25 -24.24 -16.34
C ASP A 318 1.84 -22.94 -17.06
N ILE A 319 2.37 -21.79 -16.65
CA ILE A 319 2.25 -20.53 -17.40
C ILE A 319 3.45 -20.38 -18.33
N ASP A 320 3.26 -20.64 -19.62
CA ASP A 320 4.31 -20.48 -20.64
C ASP A 320 4.70 -19.01 -20.87
N ARG A 321 3.74 -18.10 -20.70
CA ARG A 321 3.92 -16.69 -21.06
C ARG A 321 2.95 -15.76 -20.36
N LEU A 322 3.49 -14.76 -19.65
CA LEU A 322 2.74 -13.65 -19.07
C LEU A 322 2.87 -12.40 -19.96
N LYS A 323 1.76 -11.78 -20.32
CA LYS A 323 1.71 -10.53 -21.09
C LYS A 323 0.93 -9.46 -20.33
N VAL A 324 1.57 -8.33 -20.08
CA VAL A 324 0.92 -7.15 -19.49
C VAL A 324 1.13 -5.98 -20.44
N SER A 325 0.03 -5.34 -20.84
CA SER A 325 0.06 -4.22 -21.80
C SER A 325 -0.55 -2.98 -21.17
N GLY A 326 -0.01 -1.81 -21.49
CA GLY A 326 -0.52 -0.53 -21.00
C GLY A 326 0.06 -0.10 -19.66
N VAL A 327 1.18 -0.71 -19.20
CA VAL A 327 1.86 -0.29 -17.97
C VAL A 327 2.40 1.12 -18.16
N SER A 328 2.02 2.04 -17.30
CA SER A 328 2.29 3.47 -17.39
C SER A 328 3.46 3.85 -16.49
N TYR A 329 4.46 4.53 -17.03
CA TYR A 329 5.61 5.01 -16.25
C TYR A 329 6.23 6.25 -16.87
N PHE A 330 6.26 7.36 -16.12
CA PHE A 330 6.73 8.69 -16.57
C PHE A 330 6.16 9.09 -17.94
N GLY A 331 4.85 8.90 -18.13
CA GLY A 331 4.12 9.22 -19.36
C GLY A 331 4.28 8.21 -20.50
N ASN A 332 5.15 7.20 -20.37
CA ASN A 332 5.29 6.14 -21.38
C ASN A 332 4.29 5.02 -21.12
N LYS A 333 3.83 4.35 -22.19
CA LYS A 333 3.11 3.07 -22.11
C LYS A 333 4.04 1.93 -22.48
N LEU A 334 4.07 0.91 -21.64
CA LEU A 334 4.95 -0.24 -21.73
C LEU A 334 4.14 -1.51 -21.90
N LYS A 335 4.70 -2.42 -22.70
CA LYS A 335 4.24 -3.80 -22.81
C LYS A 335 5.34 -4.74 -22.35
N PHE A 336 5.01 -5.57 -21.38
CA PHE A 336 5.86 -6.64 -20.87
C PHE A 336 5.39 -7.98 -21.46
N THR A 337 6.33 -8.75 -21.98
CA THR A 337 6.15 -10.17 -22.31
C THR A 337 7.22 -10.95 -21.58
N ILE A 338 6.81 -11.85 -20.70
CA ILE A 338 7.68 -12.60 -19.80
C ILE A 338 7.47 -14.09 -20.10
N THR A 339 8.56 -14.80 -20.41
CA THR A 339 8.63 -16.27 -20.49
C THR A 339 9.68 -16.77 -19.50
N LYS A 340 9.96 -18.08 -19.48
CA LYS A 340 11.03 -18.64 -18.65
C LYS A 340 12.44 -18.24 -19.13
N GLU A 341 12.57 -17.91 -20.40
CA GLU A 341 13.85 -17.64 -21.08
C GLU A 341 14.08 -16.14 -21.35
N GLU A 342 13.02 -15.37 -21.58
CA GLU A 342 13.14 -13.96 -21.95
C GLU A 342 12.15 -13.04 -21.23
N ILE A 343 12.63 -11.82 -20.92
CA ILE A 343 11.77 -10.68 -20.58
C ILE A 343 11.92 -9.65 -21.71
N ARG A 344 10.82 -9.38 -22.40
CA ARG A 344 10.75 -8.36 -23.44
C ARG A 344 9.93 -7.17 -22.97
N ILE A 345 10.53 -6.00 -23.04
CA ILE A 345 9.89 -4.72 -22.72
C ILE A 345 9.82 -3.92 -24.00
N ARG A 346 8.62 -3.47 -24.36
CA ARG A 346 8.37 -2.64 -25.53
C ARG A 346 7.71 -1.34 -25.09
N VAL A 347 8.26 -0.20 -25.50
CA VAL A 347 7.59 1.09 -25.36
C VAL A 347 6.60 1.22 -26.51
N THR A 348 5.32 1.22 -26.18
CA THR A 348 4.23 1.29 -27.17
C THR A 348 3.78 2.72 -27.44
N GLU A 349 4.07 3.63 -26.53
CA GLU A 349 3.74 5.06 -26.63
C GLU A 349 4.70 5.85 -25.73
N SER A 350 5.17 7.00 -26.21
CA SER A 350 5.99 7.95 -25.44
C SER A 350 5.28 9.30 -25.34
N PRO A 351 5.53 10.09 -24.28
CA PRO A 351 4.91 11.40 -24.15
C PRO A 351 5.41 12.36 -25.26
N PRO A 352 4.55 13.25 -25.79
CA PRO A 352 4.96 14.25 -26.77
C PRO A 352 6.05 15.16 -26.19
N GLY A 353 7.18 15.30 -26.91
CA GLY A 353 8.31 16.12 -26.42
C GLY A 353 9.09 15.50 -25.27
N ALA A 354 9.08 14.16 -25.14
CA ALA A 354 9.79 13.41 -24.12
C ALA A 354 11.23 13.95 -23.87
N PRO A 355 11.68 14.00 -22.60
CA PRO A 355 13.02 14.48 -22.26
C PRO A 355 14.10 13.70 -23.02
N ARG A 356 15.26 14.34 -23.24
CA ARG A 356 16.42 13.79 -23.97
C ARG A 356 16.92 12.42 -23.45
N SER A 357 16.53 12.02 -22.23
CA SER A 357 16.93 10.75 -21.61
C SER A 357 15.77 9.75 -21.67
N PRO A 358 15.85 8.72 -22.53
CA PRO A 358 14.85 7.66 -22.58
C PRO A 358 14.84 6.85 -21.27
N LEU A 359 13.72 6.17 -20.98
CA LEU A 359 13.69 5.15 -19.93
C LEU A 359 14.78 4.10 -20.20
N GLU A 360 15.31 3.50 -19.14
CA GLU A 360 16.28 2.41 -19.25
C GLU A 360 15.80 1.21 -18.44
N ALA A 361 15.91 0.01 -19.01
CA ALA A 361 15.83 -1.23 -18.24
C ALA A 361 17.22 -1.55 -17.68
N VAL A 362 17.30 -1.83 -16.38
CA VAL A 362 18.57 -2.09 -15.70
C VAL A 362 18.51 -3.43 -15.00
N LEU A 363 19.47 -4.32 -15.30
CA LEU A 363 19.62 -5.57 -14.56
C LEU A 363 20.27 -5.29 -13.22
N ALA A 364 19.55 -5.57 -12.12
CA ALA A 364 19.99 -5.21 -10.78
C ALA A 364 21.33 -5.84 -10.36
N GLN A 365 21.62 -7.06 -10.81
CA GLN A 365 22.84 -7.79 -10.44
C GLN A 365 24.08 -7.34 -11.22
N SER A 366 23.96 -7.12 -12.53
CA SER A 366 25.09 -6.77 -13.40
C SER A 366 25.24 -5.26 -13.62
N GLY A 367 24.20 -4.48 -13.33
CA GLY A 367 24.13 -3.05 -13.65
C GLY A 367 24.01 -2.75 -15.15
N GLN A 368 23.85 -3.77 -16.00
CA GLN A 368 23.70 -3.61 -17.44
C GLN A 368 22.44 -2.81 -17.75
N ARG A 369 22.56 -1.82 -18.65
CA ARG A 369 21.51 -0.87 -19.02
C ARG A 369 21.09 -1.08 -20.46
N PHE A 370 19.78 -1.04 -20.69
CA PHE A 370 19.16 -1.16 -22.00
C PHE A 370 18.25 0.05 -22.21
N PRO A 371 18.58 0.98 -23.11
CA PRO A 371 17.70 2.12 -23.39
C PRO A 371 16.41 1.62 -24.03
N LEU A 372 15.29 2.08 -23.50
CA LEU A 372 13.96 1.78 -24.00
C LEU A 372 13.53 2.91 -24.95
N ARG A 373 13.34 2.57 -26.22
CA ARG A 373 12.83 3.49 -27.24
C ARG A 373 11.47 3.01 -27.72
N GLU A 374 10.66 3.95 -28.19
CA GLU A 374 9.42 3.63 -28.89
C GLU A 374 9.74 2.81 -30.14
N GLY A 375 8.98 1.73 -30.35
CA GLY A 375 9.20 0.80 -31.47
C GLY A 375 9.35 -0.63 -31.02
#